data_AF-A0A2G1BPY6-F1
#
_entry.id   AF-A0A2G1BPY6-F1
#
_cell.length_a   1.000
_cell.length_b   1.000
_cell.length_c   1.000
_cell.angle_alpha   90.00
_cell.angle_beta   90.00
_cell.angle_gamma   90.00
#
_symmetry.space_group_name_H-M   'P 1'
#
loop_
_entity.id
_entity.type
_entity.pdbx_description
1 polymer ?
#
loop_
_entity_poly.entity_id
_entity_poly.type
_entity_poly.pdbx_seq_one_letter_code
_entity_poly.pdbx_strand_id
1 'polypeptide(L)'
;SLIHSHFETLLRSFITTPDLKLSSLEYLTAASQHEQLELFNATKMSYDLESTLVSLFKSQVLDVQEGIAVGYEEEILNYKEVDVLEHRGGHYSRPDNNVG
;
A
#
# COMPACT_ATOMS: atom_id res chain seq x y z
N SER A 1 -9.52 -26.97 17.67
CA SER A 1 -8.35 -26.32 17.04
C SER A 1 -8.57 -26.24 15.54
N LEU A 2 -8.12 -25.18 14.87
CA LEU A 2 -8.27 -24.97 13.42
C LEU A 2 -7.76 -26.18 12.61
N ILE A 3 -6.60 -26.72 13.00
CA ILE A 3 -5.99 -27.91 12.38
C ILE A 3 -6.91 -29.13 12.49
N HIS A 4 -7.66 -29.28 13.59
CA HIS A 4 -8.56 -30.40 13.80
C HIS A 4 -9.79 -30.34 12.85
N SER A 5 -10.44 -29.18 12.74
CA SER A 5 -11.60 -29.03 11.85
C SER A 5 -11.25 -29.20 10.37
N HIS A 6 -10.06 -28.76 9.98
CA HIS A 6 -9.60 -28.97 8.62
C HIS A 6 -9.21 -30.42 8.34
N PHE A 7 -8.58 -31.09 9.30
CA PHE A 7 -8.28 -32.52 9.19
C PHE A 7 -9.57 -33.35 9.10
N GLU A 8 -10.61 -32.99 9.85
CA GLU A 8 -11.93 -33.63 9.74
C GLU A 8 -12.54 -33.42 8.34
N THR A 9 -12.46 -32.20 7.80
CA THR A 9 -12.96 -31.87 6.45
C THR A 9 -12.24 -32.71 5.38
N LEU A 10 -10.93 -32.87 5.52
CA LEU A 10 -10.10 -33.70 4.65
C LEU A 10 -10.46 -35.19 4.76
N LEU A 11 -10.67 -35.73 5.97
CA LEU A 11 -11.08 -37.13 6.14
C LEU A 11 -12.47 -37.39 5.53
N ARG A 12 -13.41 -36.44 5.66
CA ARG A 12 -14.74 -36.56 5.06
C ARG A 12 -14.67 -36.61 3.53
N SER A 13 -13.84 -35.77 2.91
CA SER A 13 -13.71 -35.71 1.45
C SER A 13 -13.05 -36.96 0.85
N PHE A 14 -12.15 -37.62 1.59
CA PHE A 14 -11.62 -38.94 1.21
C PHE A 14 -12.67 -40.03 1.17
N ILE A 15 -13.63 -40.02 2.11
CA ILE A 15 -14.69 -41.04 2.18
C ILE A 15 -15.74 -40.81 1.09
N THR A 16 -16.08 -39.55 0.80
CA THR A 16 -17.14 -39.20 -0.18
C THR A 16 -16.65 -39.19 -1.63
N THR A 17 -15.36 -38.94 -1.87
CA THR A 17 -14.77 -38.83 -3.21
C THR A 17 -13.40 -39.51 -3.29
N PRO A 18 -13.34 -40.86 -3.22
CA PRO A 18 -12.08 -41.61 -3.11
C PRO A 18 -11.19 -41.54 -4.37
N ASP A 19 -11.78 -41.32 -5.56
CA ASP A 19 -11.05 -41.25 -6.84
C ASP A 19 -10.49 -39.84 -7.13
N LEU A 20 -10.76 -38.86 -6.27
CA LEU A 20 -10.29 -37.49 -6.45
C LEU A 20 -8.78 -37.42 -6.16
N LYS A 21 -8.05 -36.64 -6.97
CA LYS A 21 -6.63 -36.39 -6.70
C LYS A 21 -6.50 -35.62 -5.40
N LEU A 22 -5.52 -36.00 -4.58
CA LEU A 22 -5.20 -35.27 -3.34
C LEU A 22 -4.97 -33.77 -3.57
N SER A 23 -4.37 -33.41 -4.71
CA SER A 23 -4.12 -32.02 -5.09
C SER A 23 -5.37 -31.20 -5.39
N SER A 24 -6.53 -31.83 -5.57
CA SER A 24 -7.82 -31.17 -5.81
C SER A 24 -8.72 -31.11 -4.58
N LEU A 25 -8.28 -31.65 -3.44
CA LEU A 25 -9.07 -31.65 -2.22
C LEU A 25 -8.99 -30.29 -1.51
N GLU A 26 -10.15 -29.69 -1.34
CA GLU A 26 -10.33 -28.50 -0.51
C GLU A 26 -10.46 -28.92 0.96
N TYR A 27 -9.46 -28.53 1.77
CA TYR A 27 -9.37 -28.90 3.20
C TYR A 27 -9.73 -27.73 4.13
N LEU A 28 -9.77 -26.51 3.59
CA LEU A 28 -10.15 -25.33 4.35
C LEU A 28 -11.65 -25.40 4.68
N THR A 29 -12.00 -25.09 5.92
CA THR A 29 -13.41 -24.86 6.26
C THR A 29 -13.87 -23.56 5.61
N ALA A 30 -15.16 -23.45 5.29
CA ALA A 30 -15.72 -22.21 4.72
C ALA A 30 -15.42 -20.97 5.59
N ALA A 31 -15.41 -21.14 6.92
CA ALA A 31 -15.08 -20.05 7.85
C ALA A 31 -13.62 -19.58 7.71
N SER A 32 -12.66 -20.51 7.63
CA SER A 32 -11.24 -20.17 7.44
C SER A 32 -10.97 -19.61 6.04
N GLN A 33 -11.70 -20.09 5.04
CA GLN A 33 -11.61 -19.59 3.68
C GLN A 33 -12.06 -18.13 3.60
N HIS A 34 -13.19 -17.81 4.24
CA HIS A 34 -13.70 -16.45 4.35
C HIS A 34 -12.71 -15.53 5.07
N GLU A 35 -12.12 -15.98 6.18
CA GLU A 35 -11.10 -15.19 6.90
C GLU A 35 -9.87 -14.90 6.03
N GLN A 36 -9.33 -15.91 5.35
CA GLN A 36 -8.11 -15.76 4.57
C GLN A 36 -8.33 -15.02 3.24
N LEU A 37 -9.46 -15.25 2.56
CA LEU A 37 -9.71 -14.69 1.23
C LEU A 37 -10.43 -13.34 1.29
N GLU A 38 -11.27 -13.11 2.29
CA GLU A 38 -12.05 -11.87 2.38
C GLU A 38 -11.52 -10.96 3.48
N LEU A 39 -11.45 -11.43 4.73
CA LEU A 39 -11.10 -10.54 5.85
C LEU A 39 -9.66 -10.04 5.77
N PHE A 40 -8.70 -10.92 5.47
CA PHE A 40 -7.30 -10.52 5.32
C PHE A 40 -7.04 -9.68 4.06
N ASN A 41 -7.84 -9.86 3.00
CA ASN A 41 -7.71 -9.08 1.77
C ASN A 41 -8.63 -7.85 1.73
N ALA A 42 -9.29 -7.49 2.83
CA ALA A 42 -10.15 -6.32 2.94
C ALA A 42 -9.35 -5.00 2.98
N THR A 43 -8.51 -4.76 1.98
CA THR A 43 -7.64 -3.58 1.84
C THR A 43 -8.32 -2.41 1.11
N LYS A 44 -9.58 -2.58 0.71
CA LYS A 44 -10.34 -1.56 -0.01
C LYS A 44 -10.61 -0.37 0.90
N MET A 45 -9.87 0.71 0.66
CA MET A 45 -10.06 2.01 1.30
C MET A 45 -10.39 3.04 0.22
N SER A 46 -11.32 3.94 0.51
CA SER A 46 -11.56 5.09 -0.38
C SER A 46 -10.40 6.06 -0.22
N TYR A 47 -9.80 6.45 -1.34
CA TYR A 47 -8.74 7.45 -1.40
C TYR A 47 -9.04 8.41 -2.56
N ASP A 48 -8.58 9.66 -2.43
CA ASP A 48 -8.76 10.67 -3.46
C ASP A 48 -7.86 10.37 -4.68
N LEU A 49 -8.48 9.99 -5.79
CA LEU A 49 -7.78 9.67 -7.05
C LEU A 49 -7.48 10.91 -7.90
N GLU A 50 -8.11 12.05 -7.60
CA GLU A 50 -7.92 13.29 -8.35
C GLU A 50 -6.69 14.06 -7.85
N SER A 51 -6.37 13.90 -6.56
CA SER A 51 -5.17 14.49 -5.97
C SER A 51 -3.90 13.78 -6.43
N THR A 52 -2.91 14.59 -6.81
CA THR A 52 -1.54 14.13 -7.04
C THR A 52 -0.75 14.19 -5.73
N LEU A 53 0.36 13.46 -5.66
CA LEU A 53 1.29 13.59 -4.53
C LEU A 53 1.75 15.05 -4.32
N VAL A 54 1.94 15.79 -5.43
CA VAL A 54 2.31 17.21 -5.40
C VAL A 54 1.19 18.07 -4.81
N SER A 55 -0.07 17.86 -5.20
CA SER A 55 -1.19 18.66 -4.66
C SER A 55 -1.42 18.40 -3.18
N LEU A 56 -1.25 17.15 -2.72
CA LEU A 56 -1.32 16.81 -1.29
C LEU A 56 -0.18 17.47 -0.51
N PHE A 57 1.04 17.46 -1.07
CA PHE A 57 2.17 18.17 -0.47
C PHE A 57 1.89 19.67 -0.36
N LYS A 58 1.38 20.33 -1.41
CA LYS A 58 1.01 21.75 -1.37
C LYS A 58 -0.08 22.04 -0.33
N SER A 59 -1.06 21.14 -0.14
CA SER A 59 -2.05 21.27 0.95
C SER A 59 -1.35 21.26 2.32
N GLN A 60 -0.42 20.32 2.52
CA GLN A 60 0.32 20.20 3.77
C GLN A 60 1.20 21.43 4.04
N VAL A 61 1.75 22.06 3.00
CA VAL A 61 2.46 23.35 3.12
C VAL A 61 1.54 24.43 3.65
N LEU A 62 0.27 24.49 3.24
CA LEU A 62 -0.68 25.49 3.73
C LEU A 62 -1.13 25.21 5.17
N ASP A 63 -1.41 23.95 5.48
CA ASP A 63 -2.02 23.53 6.73
C ASP A 63 -1.01 23.43 7.89
N VAL A 64 0.24 23.01 7.62
CA VAL A 64 1.26 22.74 8.64
C VAL A 64 2.63 23.27 8.19
N GLN A 65 2.69 24.59 7.96
CA GLN A 65 3.88 25.30 7.45
C GLN A 65 5.18 25.00 8.21
N GLU A 66 5.13 25.04 9.54
CA GLU A 66 6.30 24.89 10.42
C GLU A 66 6.57 23.42 10.80
N GLY A 67 5.74 22.48 10.33
CA GLY A 67 5.94 21.05 10.57
C GLY A 67 7.19 20.55 9.85
N ILE A 68 7.93 19.65 10.50
CA ILE A 68 9.11 19.01 9.91
C ILE A 68 8.67 18.18 8.69
N ALA A 69 9.23 18.48 7.51
CA ALA A 69 8.97 17.78 6.27
C ALA A 69 10.12 16.82 5.90
N VAL A 70 11.36 17.27 6.09
CA VAL A 70 12.57 16.49 5.80
C VAL A 70 13.56 16.69 6.94
N GLY A 71 14.14 15.59 7.44
CA GLY A 71 15.22 15.63 8.42
C GLY A 71 16.36 14.72 7.97
N TYR A 72 17.57 15.25 7.92
CA TYR A 72 18.79 14.50 7.59
C TYR A 72 19.96 15.04 8.43
N GLU A 73 20.58 14.16 9.22
CA GLU A 73 21.62 14.53 10.20
C GLU A 73 21.17 15.69 11.11
N GLU A 74 21.85 16.84 11.06
CA GLU A 74 21.53 18.05 11.84
C GLU A 74 20.64 19.03 11.05
N GLU A 75 20.35 18.74 9.78
CA GLU A 75 19.50 19.57 8.95
C GLU A 75 18.04 19.14 9.05
N ILE A 76 17.19 20.10 9.41
CA ILE A 76 15.74 19.94 9.52
C ILE A 76 15.10 21.02 8.65
N LEU A 77 14.29 20.59 7.70
CA LEU A 77 13.50 21.47 6.84
C LEU A 77 12.02 21.30 7.15
N ASN A 78 11.33 22.41 7.36
CA ASN A 78 9.88 22.43 7.45
C ASN A 78 9.22 22.44 6.06
N TYR A 79 7.91 22.21 6.00
CA TYR A 79 7.15 22.17 4.75
C TYR A 79 7.33 23.44 3.89
N LYS A 80 7.34 24.61 4.53
CA LYS A 80 7.55 25.89 3.84
C LYS A 80 8.94 25.99 3.22
N GLU A 81 9.99 25.55 3.91
CA GLU A 81 11.35 25.58 3.42
C GLU A 81 11.57 24.65 2.22
N VAL A 82 10.98 23.46 2.26
CA VAL A 82 11.01 22.52 1.13
C VAL A 82 10.29 23.11 -0.09
N ASP A 83 9.12 23.74 0.10
CA ASP A 83 8.38 24.40 -0.97
C ASP A 83 9.20 25.53 -1.64
N VAL A 84 9.90 26.35 -0.85
CA VAL A 84 10.78 27.41 -1.38
C VAL A 84 11.95 26.82 -2.17
N LEU A 85 12.53 25.72 -1.70
CA LEU A 85 13.62 25.03 -2.42
C LEU A 85 13.17 24.45 -3.76
N GLU A 86 11.96 23.87 -3.83
CA GLU A 86 11.37 23.39 -5.09
C GLU A 86 11.26 24.52 -6.12
N HIS A 87 10.65 25.64 -5.72
CA HIS A 87 10.50 26.80 -6.60
C HIS A 87 11.86 27.37 -7.03
N ARG A 88 12.84 27.42 -6.12
CA ARG A 88 14.21 27.88 -6.43
C ARG A 88 14.95 26.94 -7.37
N GLY A 89 14.76 25.62 -7.23
CA GLY A 89 15.33 24.60 -8.11
C GLY A 89 14.74 24.65 -9.52
N GLY A 90 13.45 24.96 -9.66
CA GLY A 90 12.79 25.16 -10.95
C GLY A 90 13.32 26.39 -11.74
N HIS A 91 13.79 27.42 -11.03
CA HIS A 91 14.36 28.63 -11.65
C HIS A 91 15.82 28.48 -12.10
N TYR A 92 16.51 27.39 -11.74
CA TYR A 92 17.88 27.07 -12.19
C TYR A 92 17.90 26.07 -13.36
N SER A 93 16.97 26.17 -14.31
CA SER A 93 17.18 25.60 -15.65
C SER A 93 17.87 26.65 -16.52
N ARG A 94 19.18 26.49 -16.75
CA ARG A 94 19.96 27.38 -17.63
C ARG A 94 19.34 27.42 -19.03
N PRO A 95 19.18 28.60 -19.65
CA PRO A 95 18.99 28.69 -21.09
C PRO A 95 20.34 28.45 -21.80
N ASP A 96 20.24 27.75 -22.93
CA ASP A 96 21.20 27.57 -24.01
C ASP A 96 22.52 26.82 -23.79
N ASN A 97 22.70 25.79 -24.61
CA ASN A 97 23.90 25.68 -25.44
C ASN A 97 23.49 25.54 -26.91
N ASN A 98 23.38 26.71 -27.54
CA ASN A 98 23.61 27.13 -28.92
C ASN A 98 23.85 26.08 -30.03
N VAL A 99 23.30 26.45 -31.20
CA VAL A 99 23.55 25.96 -32.55
C VAL A 99 24.99 25.55 -32.87
N GLY A 100 25.08 24.46 -33.63
CA GLY A 100 26.18 24.03 -34.51
C GLY A 100 25.62 23.08 -35.54
#